data_AF-A0A229SW81-F1
#
_entry.id   AF-A0A229SW81-F1
#
_cell.length_a   1.000
_cell.length_b   1.000
_cell.length_c   1.000
_cell.angle_alpha   90.00
_cell.angle_beta   90.00
_cell.angle_gamma   90.00
#
_symmetry.space_group_name_H-M   'P 1'
#
loop_
_entity.id
_entity.type
_entity.pdbx_description
1 polymer ?
#
loop_
_entity_poly.entity_id
_entity_poly.type
_entity_poly.pdbx_seq_one_letter_code
_entity_poly.pdbx_strand_id
1 'polypeptide(L)'
;MPTPARVRADACPGVFAPHDAADGPLARVRLPGGAISAAQLRALADAADACGDGDLHLTSRGNVQLRGVTRPGLAARLTDAGLLPSPSHERVRNVLASPLSGLRGGLADVRGLAAALDGVLCSTPELAPLPGRFLFAFDDGRGDVAGEGADVCWRAVDAGTGTLLLAGGDTGRRVLRADAVSTLIEVALEFCRVRGAAWRVAELDDPAWRGTPVPRTPVEVPAGLIERDDGLAAGVVPRFGQLSATQARALAEFGPALVTPWKSVVLPDVPADVFDRLGFGGEPLGTTACIGRPGCAKSRADVRADAVFRPGLRAHFSGCERRCGKPSQSHVDVVAEAGGYRIDGRWVPLDELKGNL
;
A
#
# COMPACT_ATOMS: atom_id res chain seq x y z
N MET A 1 -15.93 14.98 22.35
CA MET A 1 -14.93 15.20 23.43
C MET A 1 -13.62 15.55 22.73
N PRO A 2 -12.95 16.66 23.05
CA PRO A 2 -11.74 17.04 22.34
C PRO A 2 -10.71 15.91 22.48
N THR A 3 -10.25 15.39 21.34
CA THR A 3 -9.18 14.38 21.28
C THR A 3 -8.00 14.90 22.10
N PRO A 4 -7.52 14.18 23.13
CA PRO A 4 -6.43 14.68 23.95
C PRO A 4 -5.24 15.03 23.06
N ALA A 5 -4.58 16.16 23.35
CA ALA A 5 -3.41 16.60 22.63
C ALA A 5 -2.39 15.45 22.58
N ARG A 6 -2.14 14.93 21.38
CA ARG A 6 -1.19 13.82 21.20
C ARG A 6 0.21 14.35 21.48
N VAL A 7 0.85 13.82 22.52
CA VAL A 7 2.23 14.17 22.92
C VAL A 7 3.27 13.74 21.89
N ARG A 8 2.94 12.78 21.01
CA ARG A 8 3.86 12.22 20.02
C ARG A 8 3.57 12.74 18.61
N ALA A 9 4.61 13.19 17.92
CA ALA A 9 4.56 13.56 16.50
C ALA A 9 4.18 12.35 15.61
N ASP A 10 3.65 12.64 14.41
CA ASP A 10 3.36 11.58 13.43
C ASP A 10 4.64 10.79 13.12
N ALA A 11 4.62 9.50 13.46
CA ALA A 11 5.71 8.56 13.24
C ALA A 11 5.60 7.81 11.91
N CYS A 12 4.85 8.33 10.92
CA CYS A 12 4.82 7.73 9.60
C CYS A 12 6.23 7.76 8.98
N PRO A 13 6.86 6.60 8.72
CA PRO A 13 8.27 6.54 8.32
C PRO A 13 8.48 7.26 6.98
N GLY A 14 9.54 8.04 6.86
CA GLY A 14 10.03 8.65 5.62
C GLY A 14 11.34 8.01 5.15
N VAL A 15 11.94 8.49 4.06
CA VAL A 15 13.33 8.15 3.71
C VAL A 15 14.29 9.05 4.48
N PHE A 16 13.96 10.33 4.63
CA PHE A 16 14.77 11.27 5.45
C PHE A 16 14.49 11.15 6.95
N ALA A 17 13.39 10.50 7.33
CA ALA A 17 13.07 10.17 8.71
C ALA A 17 12.63 8.69 8.83
N PRO A 18 13.56 7.72 8.73
CA PRO A 18 13.27 6.31 8.90
C PRO A 18 12.69 6.02 10.30
N HIS A 19 12.04 4.87 10.42
CA HIS A 19 11.56 4.37 11.72
C HIS A 19 12.46 3.24 12.22
N ASP A 20 12.90 3.32 13.47
CA ASP A 20 13.67 2.24 14.08
C ASP A 20 12.82 0.97 14.25
N ALA A 21 13.23 -0.10 13.57
CA ALA A 21 12.71 -1.44 13.73
C ALA A 21 13.79 -2.38 14.29
N ALA A 22 13.40 -3.60 14.66
CA ALA A 22 14.28 -4.54 15.36
C ALA A 22 15.45 -5.05 14.50
N ASP A 23 15.23 -5.09 13.20
CA ASP A 23 16.18 -5.47 12.16
C ASP A 23 16.90 -4.26 11.55
N GLY A 24 16.69 -3.06 12.11
CA GLY A 24 17.29 -1.81 11.65
C GLY A 24 16.26 -0.80 11.14
N PRO A 25 16.72 0.40 10.73
CA PRO A 25 15.84 1.45 10.26
C PRO A 25 15.00 1.02 9.04
N LEU A 26 13.72 1.35 9.06
CA LEU A 26 12.78 1.14 7.96
C LEU A 26 12.46 2.47 7.29
N ALA A 27 12.73 2.52 5.98
CA ALA A 27 12.41 3.64 5.12
C ALA A 27 11.21 3.29 4.24
N ARG A 28 10.36 4.28 3.92
CA ARG A 28 9.22 4.09 3.03
C ARG A 28 9.29 5.06 1.86
N VAL A 29 9.20 4.51 0.66
CA VAL A 29 9.15 5.26 -0.61
C VAL A 29 7.69 5.36 -1.05
N ARG A 30 7.23 6.58 -1.36
CA ARG A 30 5.85 6.81 -1.82
C ARG A 30 5.80 6.70 -3.33
N LEU A 31 4.80 5.97 -3.83
CA LEU A 31 4.51 5.82 -5.25
C LEU A 31 3.08 6.37 -5.46
N PRO A 32 2.90 7.64 -5.87
CA PRO A 32 1.58 8.19 -6.13
C PRO A 32 0.80 7.33 -7.13
N GLY A 33 -0.36 6.83 -6.71
CA GLY A 33 -1.17 5.89 -7.49
C GLY A 33 -0.55 4.50 -7.66
N GLY A 34 0.52 4.19 -6.94
CA GLY A 34 1.27 2.94 -7.08
C GLY A 34 2.22 2.89 -8.28
N ALA A 35 2.26 3.93 -9.12
CA ALA A 35 3.01 3.93 -10.36
C ALA A 35 4.52 3.92 -10.12
N ILE A 36 5.22 3.05 -10.87
CA ILE A 36 6.67 2.96 -10.88
C ILE A 36 7.18 2.59 -12.26
N SER A 37 8.21 3.29 -12.74
CA SER A 37 8.88 2.93 -13.99
C SER A 37 9.82 1.73 -13.80
N ALA A 38 10.16 1.03 -14.90
CA ALA A 38 11.15 -0.04 -14.86
C ALA A 38 12.50 0.41 -14.27
N ALA A 39 12.97 1.61 -14.64
CA ALA A 39 14.22 2.17 -14.12
C ALA A 39 14.16 2.41 -12.60
N GLN A 40 13.05 2.96 -12.11
CA GLN A 40 12.83 3.17 -10.68
C GLN A 40 12.72 1.85 -9.91
N LEU A 41 12.07 0.83 -10.48
CA LEU A 41 11.98 -0.49 -9.86
C LEU A 41 13.34 -1.16 -9.74
N ARG A 42 14.20 -1.05 -10.76
CA ARG A 42 15.61 -1.48 -10.69
C ARG A 42 16.39 -0.70 -9.65
N ALA A 43 16.23 0.63 -9.60
CA ALA A 43 16.90 1.46 -8.60
C ALA A 43 16.48 1.10 -7.16
N LEU A 44 15.21 0.76 -6.93
CA LEU A 44 14.75 0.24 -5.65
C LEU A 44 15.42 -1.11 -5.32
N ALA A 45 15.49 -2.03 -6.28
CA ALA A 45 16.16 -3.31 -6.09
C ALA A 45 17.65 -3.12 -5.72
N ASP A 46 18.36 -2.24 -6.45
CA ASP A 46 19.76 -1.91 -6.16
C ASP A 46 19.92 -1.25 -4.80
N ALA A 47 18.98 -0.38 -4.40
CA ALA A 47 18.97 0.23 -3.07
C ALA A 47 18.69 -0.79 -1.96
N ALA A 48 17.83 -1.78 -2.19
CA ALA A 48 17.59 -2.86 -1.23
C ALA A 48 18.86 -3.68 -1.00
N ASP A 49 19.55 -4.07 -2.07
CA ASP A 49 20.81 -4.82 -1.99
C ASP A 49 21.95 -3.98 -1.37
N ALA A 50 22.03 -2.69 -1.71
CA ALA A 50 23.15 -1.82 -1.31
C ALA A 50 22.97 -1.18 0.07
N CYS A 51 21.73 -0.98 0.53
CA CYS A 51 21.44 -0.23 1.75
C CYS A 51 20.66 -1.04 2.80
N GLY A 52 19.78 -1.95 2.39
CA GLY A 52 18.83 -2.67 3.24
C GLY A 52 19.13 -4.16 3.40
N ASP A 53 18.08 -4.95 3.53
CA ASP A 53 18.08 -6.41 3.69
C ASP A 53 17.96 -7.21 2.37
N GLY A 54 17.96 -6.53 1.22
CA GLY A 54 17.83 -7.15 -0.10
C GLY A 54 16.40 -7.32 -0.60
N ASP A 55 15.40 -6.92 0.19
CA ASP A 55 13.98 -7.05 -0.16
C ASP A 55 13.24 -5.72 -0.27
N LEU A 56 12.21 -5.71 -1.12
CA LEU A 56 11.20 -4.67 -1.22
C LEU A 56 9.90 -5.16 -0.61
N HIS A 57 9.38 -4.40 0.35
CA HIS A 57 8.13 -4.71 1.03
C HIS A 57 7.00 -3.82 0.52
N LEU A 58 6.05 -4.41 -0.18
CA LEU A 58 4.83 -3.77 -0.64
C LEU A 58 3.91 -3.46 0.55
N THR A 59 3.31 -2.28 0.53
CA THR A 59 2.49 -1.77 1.63
C THR A 59 1.01 -1.74 1.28
N SER A 60 0.16 -1.62 2.30
CA SER A 60 -1.29 -1.46 2.12
C SER A 60 -1.72 -0.10 1.57
N ARG A 61 -0.79 0.69 1.01
CA ARG A 61 -1.04 2.01 0.43
C ARG A 61 -0.42 2.16 -0.96
N GLY A 62 -0.13 1.06 -1.64
CA GLY A 62 0.52 1.10 -2.96
C GLY A 62 1.96 1.61 -2.93
N ASN A 63 2.58 1.66 -1.75
CA ASN A 63 3.96 2.14 -1.55
C ASN A 63 4.94 0.99 -1.32
N VAL A 64 6.24 1.29 -1.35
CA VAL A 64 7.32 0.33 -1.08
C VAL A 64 8.07 0.70 0.21
N GLN A 65 8.53 -0.31 0.93
CA GLN A 65 9.37 -0.17 2.11
C GLN A 65 10.68 -0.92 1.92
N LEU A 66 11.76 -0.29 2.38
CA LEU A 66 13.07 -0.93 2.56
C LEU A 66 13.31 -1.09 4.05
N ARG A 67 13.86 -2.25 4.45
CA ARG A 67 14.11 -2.62 5.84
C ARG A 67 15.60 -2.88 6.04
N GLY A 68 16.02 -2.93 7.30
CA GLY A 68 17.43 -3.10 7.65
C GLY A 68 18.36 -2.05 7.04
N VAL A 69 17.90 -0.81 6.88
CA VAL A 69 18.65 0.29 6.26
C VAL A 69 19.79 0.72 7.18
N THR A 70 20.90 0.00 7.10
CA THR A 70 22.06 0.14 8.00
C THR A 70 23.26 0.79 7.30
N ARG A 71 23.27 0.79 5.96
CA ARG A 71 24.36 1.34 5.15
C ARG A 71 23.94 2.72 4.58
N PRO A 72 24.88 3.69 4.50
CA PRO A 72 24.57 5.03 4.04
C PRO A 72 24.24 5.08 2.53
N GLY A 73 23.66 6.20 2.09
CA GLY A 73 23.46 6.50 0.66
C GLY A 73 22.07 6.20 0.11
N LEU A 74 21.13 5.70 0.92
CA LEU A 74 19.77 5.40 0.45
C LEU A 74 19.09 6.64 -0.15
N ALA A 75 19.08 7.76 0.57
CA ALA A 75 18.42 8.98 0.11
C ALA A 75 18.96 9.48 -1.23
N ALA A 76 20.28 9.54 -1.39
CA ALA A 76 20.92 9.95 -2.64
C ALA A 76 20.52 9.06 -3.82
N ARG A 77 20.61 7.73 -3.66
CA ARG A 77 20.20 6.76 -4.69
C ARG A 77 18.75 6.93 -5.13
N LEU A 78 17.86 7.15 -4.16
CA LEU A 78 16.43 7.33 -4.44
C LEU A 78 16.13 8.72 -5.03
N THR A 79 16.87 9.76 -4.67
CA THR A 79 16.80 11.07 -5.32
C THR A 79 17.25 10.99 -6.77
N ASP A 80 18.38 10.35 -7.06
CA ASP A 80 18.92 10.18 -8.41
C ASP A 80 17.97 9.40 -9.32
N ALA A 81 17.24 8.44 -8.74
CA ALA A 81 16.20 7.67 -9.43
C ALA A 81 14.86 8.41 -9.60
N GLY A 82 14.75 9.65 -9.11
CA GLY A 82 13.50 10.43 -9.17
C GLY A 82 12.38 9.86 -8.30
N LEU A 83 12.70 9.10 -7.25
CA LEU A 83 11.72 8.51 -6.32
C LEU A 83 11.39 9.43 -5.13
N LEU A 84 12.25 10.40 -4.85
CA LEU A 84 12.05 11.36 -3.77
C LEU A 84 11.68 12.75 -4.32
N PRO A 85 10.70 13.43 -3.70
CA PRO A 85 10.46 14.84 -3.95
C PRO A 85 11.41 15.67 -3.05
N SER A 86 11.08 16.94 -2.80
CA SER A 86 11.71 17.70 -1.72
C SER A 86 11.52 17.01 -0.35
N PRO A 87 12.50 17.08 0.57
CA PRO A 87 12.40 16.44 1.89
C PRO A 87 11.15 16.82 2.69
N SER A 88 10.62 18.03 2.50
CA SER A 88 9.41 18.50 3.18
C SER A 88 8.12 17.82 2.71
N HIS A 89 8.10 17.23 1.50
CA HIS A 89 6.89 16.65 0.90
C HIS A 89 6.92 15.12 0.77
N GLU A 90 8.05 14.44 1.03
CA GLU A 90 8.12 12.98 0.82
C GLU A 90 7.05 12.19 1.57
N ARG A 91 6.61 12.67 2.74
CA ARG A 91 5.66 11.96 3.59
C ARG A 91 4.20 12.16 3.19
N VAL A 92 3.86 13.26 2.50
CA VAL A 92 2.48 13.69 2.24
C VAL A 92 1.88 13.11 0.95
N ARG A 93 2.68 12.30 0.23
CA ARG A 93 2.36 11.72 -1.08
C ARG A 93 1.69 10.35 -1.02
N ASN A 94 0.90 10.04 0.03
CA ASN A 94 0.09 8.82 -0.02
C ASN A 94 -1.14 9.08 -0.89
N VAL A 95 -1.09 8.61 -2.13
CA VAL A 95 -2.18 8.72 -3.09
C VAL A 95 -2.49 7.33 -3.62
N LEU A 96 -3.73 6.88 -3.46
CA LEU A 96 -4.22 5.67 -4.11
C LEU A 96 -4.88 6.02 -5.44
N ALA A 97 -4.79 5.09 -6.39
CA ALA A 97 -5.59 5.11 -7.60
C ALA A 97 -6.04 3.69 -7.91
N SER A 98 -7.23 3.52 -8.49
CA SER A 98 -7.74 2.22 -8.95
C SER A 98 -6.72 1.55 -9.91
N PRO A 99 -6.06 0.43 -9.51
CA PRO A 99 -4.89 -0.07 -10.24
C PRO A 99 -5.14 -0.65 -11.63
N LEU A 100 -6.39 -1.01 -11.96
CA LEU A 100 -6.75 -1.51 -13.30
C LEU A 100 -7.45 -0.46 -14.16
N SER A 101 -7.45 0.81 -13.71
CA SER A 101 -8.05 1.89 -14.50
C SER A 101 -7.37 2.00 -15.87
N GLY A 102 -8.18 2.02 -16.92
CA GLY A 102 -7.70 2.00 -18.31
C GLY A 102 -7.03 0.69 -18.76
N LEU A 103 -7.09 -0.36 -17.94
CA LEU A 103 -6.71 -1.73 -18.31
C LEU A 103 -7.94 -2.64 -18.38
N ARG A 104 -8.81 -2.59 -17.37
CA ARG A 104 -10.01 -3.44 -17.30
C ARG A 104 -11.13 -2.79 -16.50
N GLY A 105 -12.26 -2.55 -17.16
CA GLY A 105 -13.46 -1.98 -16.54
C GLY A 105 -13.25 -0.55 -16.03
N GLY A 106 -14.08 -0.14 -15.06
CA GLY A 106 -14.13 1.24 -14.57
C GLY A 106 -15.04 2.13 -15.41
N LEU A 107 -15.52 3.21 -14.80
CA LEU A 107 -16.36 4.22 -15.45
C LEU A 107 -15.54 5.37 -16.02
N ALA A 108 -14.39 5.68 -15.42
CA ALA A 108 -13.49 6.74 -15.84
C ALA A 108 -12.01 6.29 -15.80
N ASP A 109 -11.18 6.84 -16.67
CA ASP A 109 -9.73 6.66 -16.59
C ASP A 109 -9.15 7.60 -15.52
N VAL A 110 -8.66 7.06 -14.41
CA VAL A 110 -8.01 7.82 -13.34
C VAL A 110 -6.48 7.82 -13.43
N ARG A 111 -5.91 7.18 -14.47
CA ARG A 111 -4.47 7.26 -14.74
C ARG A 111 -4.07 8.73 -14.94
N GLY A 112 -2.90 9.09 -14.45
CA GLY A 112 -2.38 10.45 -14.50
C GLY A 112 -2.92 11.39 -13.42
N LEU A 113 -4.14 11.19 -12.87
CA LEU A 113 -4.68 12.05 -11.81
C LEU A 113 -3.82 12.02 -10.54
N ALA A 114 -3.30 10.84 -10.18
CA ALA A 114 -2.40 10.71 -9.03
C ALA A 114 -1.07 11.46 -9.22
N ALA A 115 -0.50 11.44 -10.42
CA ALA A 115 0.72 12.18 -10.75
C ALA A 115 0.48 13.69 -10.82
N ALA A 116 -0.67 14.11 -11.36
CA ALA A 116 -1.08 15.52 -11.38
C ALA A 116 -1.28 16.06 -9.96
N LEU A 117 -1.99 15.31 -9.10
CA LEU A 117 -2.13 15.63 -7.68
C LEU A 117 -0.77 15.72 -6.99
N ASP A 118 0.13 14.77 -7.27
CA ASP A 118 1.47 14.75 -6.70
C ASP A 118 2.31 15.98 -7.07
N GLY A 119 2.23 16.42 -8.32
CA GLY A 119 2.88 17.64 -8.79
C GLY A 119 2.39 18.88 -8.02
N VAL A 120 1.07 19.03 -7.88
CA VAL A 120 0.48 20.15 -7.13
C VAL A 120 0.80 20.06 -5.64
N LEU A 121 0.77 18.85 -5.05
CA LEU A 121 1.16 18.62 -3.66
C LEU A 121 2.60 19.09 -3.41
N CYS A 122 3.54 18.71 -4.27
CA CYS A 122 4.95 19.04 -4.11
C CYS A 122 5.26 20.52 -4.39
N SER A 123 4.42 21.22 -5.15
CA SER A 123 4.56 22.64 -5.44
C SER A 123 3.81 23.56 -4.47
N THR A 124 3.13 23.01 -3.46
CA THR A 124 2.30 23.78 -2.51
C THR A 124 2.88 23.72 -1.10
N PRO A 125 3.71 24.69 -0.68
CA PRO A 125 4.40 24.67 0.62
C PRO A 125 3.48 24.51 1.83
N GLU A 126 2.25 25.02 1.76
CA GLU A 126 1.23 24.94 2.80
C GLU A 126 0.77 23.51 3.10
N LEU A 127 1.07 22.56 2.21
CA LEU A 127 0.74 21.14 2.37
C LEU A 127 1.92 20.32 2.91
N ALA A 128 3.13 20.88 3.04
CA ALA A 128 4.25 20.21 3.70
C ALA A 128 3.94 19.75 5.15
N PRO A 129 3.14 20.49 5.97
CA PRO A 129 2.76 20.06 7.31
C PRO A 129 1.67 18.99 7.37
N LEU A 130 1.13 18.56 6.23
CA LEU A 130 0.09 17.52 6.18
C LEU A 130 0.63 16.25 6.85
N PRO A 131 -0.18 15.55 7.67
CA PRO A 131 0.26 14.29 8.28
C PRO A 131 0.68 13.29 7.22
N GLY A 132 1.79 12.57 7.44
CA GLY A 132 2.19 11.48 6.57
C GLY A 132 1.22 10.30 6.59
N ARG A 133 0.18 10.35 7.41
CA ARG A 133 -0.95 9.42 7.43
C ARG A 133 -2.11 9.84 6.56
N PHE A 134 -2.20 11.11 6.18
CA PHE A 134 -3.24 11.59 5.29
C PHE A 134 -3.18 10.80 3.97
N LEU A 135 -4.34 10.46 3.43
CA LEU A 135 -4.51 9.57 2.29
C LEU A 135 -5.47 10.19 1.30
N PHE A 136 -4.99 10.40 0.07
CA PHE A 136 -5.80 10.75 -1.08
C PHE A 136 -6.18 9.47 -1.84
N ALA A 137 -7.29 9.50 -2.58
CA ALA A 137 -7.64 8.43 -3.50
C ALA A 137 -8.38 8.93 -4.76
N PHE A 138 -8.13 8.25 -5.88
CA PHE A 138 -8.93 8.33 -7.10
C PHE A 138 -9.49 6.95 -7.43
N ASP A 139 -10.80 6.81 -7.35
CA ASP A 139 -11.52 5.58 -7.65
C ASP A 139 -12.21 5.69 -9.01
N ASP A 140 -12.00 4.73 -9.90
CA ASP A 140 -12.58 4.73 -11.25
C ASP A 140 -14.07 4.33 -11.29
N GLY A 141 -14.72 4.20 -10.14
CA GLY A 141 -16.13 3.86 -9.99
C GLY A 141 -16.37 2.43 -9.50
N ARG A 142 -15.37 1.55 -9.64
CA ARG A 142 -15.44 0.15 -9.15
C ARG A 142 -15.55 0.07 -7.62
N GLY A 143 -15.14 1.11 -6.90
CA GLY A 143 -15.15 1.13 -5.45
C GLY A 143 -14.01 0.33 -4.82
N ASP A 144 -13.00 -0.05 -5.62
CA ASP A 144 -11.88 -0.87 -5.20
C ASP A 144 -11.00 -0.12 -4.18
N VAL A 145 -10.67 1.15 -4.44
CA VAL A 145 -9.87 1.98 -3.54
C VAL A 145 -10.72 2.87 -2.63
N ALA A 146 -11.96 3.20 -3.02
CA ALA A 146 -12.88 3.95 -2.17
C ALA A 146 -13.13 3.24 -0.82
N GLY A 147 -13.13 1.91 -0.82
CA GLY A 147 -13.27 1.07 0.38
C GLY A 147 -12.13 1.22 1.39
N GLU A 148 -10.99 1.81 1.02
CA GLU A 148 -9.83 2.04 1.91
C GLU A 148 -10.02 3.24 2.85
N GLY A 149 -11.13 3.99 2.73
CA GLY A 149 -11.46 5.08 3.64
C GLY A 149 -10.43 6.21 3.63
N ALA A 150 -10.00 6.61 2.43
CA ALA A 150 -9.14 7.78 2.23
C ALA A 150 -9.75 9.02 2.89
N ASP A 151 -8.88 9.95 3.32
CA ASP A 151 -9.32 11.20 3.94
C ASP A 151 -10.13 12.05 2.96
N VAL A 152 -9.68 12.04 1.70
CA VAL A 152 -10.40 12.60 0.56
C VAL A 152 -10.27 11.68 -0.64
N CYS A 153 -11.39 11.40 -1.30
CA CYS A 153 -11.44 10.56 -2.50
C CYS A 153 -12.33 11.19 -3.55
N TRP A 154 -11.90 11.17 -4.81
CA TRP A 154 -12.81 11.35 -5.95
C TRP A 154 -13.17 9.95 -6.46
N ARG A 155 -14.46 9.61 -6.52
CA ARG A 155 -14.95 8.34 -7.05
C ARG A 155 -15.83 8.58 -8.25
N ALA A 156 -15.48 8.02 -9.41
CA ALA A 156 -16.26 8.16 -10.62
C ALA A 156 -17.69 7.65 -10.42
N VAL A 157 -18.66 8.41 -10.94
CA VAL A 157 -20.06 7.98 -11.10
C VAL A 157 -20.43 7.81 -12.58
N ASP A 158 -19.65 8.45 -13.45
CA ASP A 158 -19.62 8.27 -14.91
C ASP A 158 -18.21 8.66 -15.43
N ALA A 159 -18.04 8.73 -16.75
CA ALA A 159 -16.74 9.02 -17.38
C ALA A 159 -16.19 10.44 -17.12
N GLY A 160 -17.06 11.42 -16.86
CA GLY A 160 -16.71 12.83 -16.70
C GLY A 160 -16.92 13.38 -15.30
N THR A 161 -17.67 12.68 -14.45
CA THR A 161 -18.10 13.15 -13.13
C THR A 161 -17.84 12.10 -12.08
N GLY A 162 -17.44 12.55 -10.90
CA GLY A 162 -17.33 11.73 -9.72
C GLY A 162 -17.97 12.39 -8.52
N THR A 163 -18.08 11.62 -7.44
CA THR A 163 -18.45 12.14 -6.14
C THR A 163 -17.23 12.35 -5.25
N LEU A 164 -17.30 13.38 -4.41
CA LEU A 164 -16.34 13.59 -3.34
C LEU A 164 -16.72 12.70 -2.14
N LEU A 165 -15.76 11.89 -1.69
CA LEU A 165 -15.86 11.17 -0.43
C LEU A 165 -14.90 11.77 0.60
N LEU A 166 -15.37 11.94 1.83
CA LEU A 166 -14.54 12.32 2.98
C LEU A 166 -14.57 11.20 4.03
N ALA A 167 -13.39 10.71 4.39
CA ALA A 167 -13.24 9.55 5.29
C ALA A 167 -14.11 8.34 4.85
N GLY A 168 -14.28 8.13 3.54
CA GLY A 168 -15.10 7.06 2.96
C GLY A 168 -16.61 7.31 2.89
N GLY A 169 -17.11 8.47 3.34
CA GLY A 169 -18.53 8.85 3.21
C GLY A 169 -18.79 9.78 2.03
N ASP A 170 -19.87 9.55 1.28
CA ASP A 170 -20.32 10.41 0.17
C ASP A 170 -20.87 11.73 0.71
N THR A 171 -20.25 12.85 0.31
CA THR A 171 -20.70 14.19 0.75
C THR A 171 -21.87 14.73 -0.10
N GLY A 172 -22.28 14.01 -1.14
CA GLY A 172 -23.26 14.45 -2.13
C GLY A 172 -22.73 15.49 -3.12
N ARG A 173 -21.47 15.92 -3.01
CA ARG A 173 -20.84 16.87 -3.93
C ARG A 173 -20.37 16.13 -5.17
N ARG A 174 -20.91 16.51 -6.34
CA ARG A 174 -20.45 16.02 -7.64
C ARG A 174 -19.38 16.96 -8.20
N VAL A 175 -18.31 16.37 -8.72
CA VAL A 175 -17.09 17.07 -9.14
C VAL A 175 -16.70 16.54 -10.51
N LEU A 176 -16.49 17.44 -11.47
CA LEU A 176 -16.00 17.05 -12.79
C LEU A 176 -14.59 16.44 -12.65
N ARG A 177 -14.28 15.46 -13.50
CA ARG A 177 -12.96 14.81 -13.54
C ARG A 177 -11.83 15.84 -13.73
N ALA A 178 -12.08 16.88 -14.52
CA ALA A 178 -11.14 17.98 -14.75
C ALA A 178 -10.81 18.77 -13.46
N ASP A 179 -11.75 18.84 -12.52
CA ASP A 179 -11.62 19.59 -11.25
C ASP A 179 -11.28 18.68 -10.06
N ALA A 180 -11.08 17.38 -10.30
CA ALA A 180 -10.86 16.41 -9.24
C ALA A 180 -9.59 16.72 -8.43
N VAL A 181 -8.49 17.07 -9.12
CA VAL A 181 -7.21 17.39 -8.48
C VAL A 181 -7.30 18.67 -7.64
N SER A 182 -7.82 19.77 -8.21
CA SER A 182 -7.97 21.04 -7.49
C SER A 182 -8.87 20.88 -6.27
N THR A 183 -9.99 20.17 -6.41
CA THR A 183 -10.92 19.91 -5.28
C THR A 183 -10.24 19.13 -4.15
N LEU A 184 -9.45 18.10 -4.47
CA LEU A 184 -8.73 17.31 -3.45
C LEU A 184 -7.67 18.16 -2.72
N ILE A 185 -6.99 19.05 -3.43
CA ILE A 185 -6.02 20.00 -2.87
C ILE A 185 -6.69 21.01 -1.94
N GLU A 186 -7.82 21.58 -2.35
CA GLU A 186 -8.61 22.52 -1.53
C GLU A 186 -9.03 21.89 -0.21
N VAL A 187 -9.53 20.65 -0.25
CA VAL A 187 -9.89 19.90 0.96
C VAL A 187 -8.68 19.67 1.86
N ALA A 188 -7.52 19.32 1.29
CA ALA A 188 -6.31 19.10 2.08
C ALA A 188 -5.78 20.39 2.72
N LEU A 189 -5.84 21.52 2.00
CA LEU A 189 -5.49 22.84 2.53
C LEU A 189 -6.41 23.23 3.68
N GLU A 190 -7.71 23.03 3.53
CA GLU A 190 -8.67 23.32 4.58
C GLU A 190 -8.47 22.41 5.80
N PHE A 191 -8.18 21.12 5.57
CA PHE A 191 -7.83 20.20 6.64
C PHE A 191 -6.61 20.70 7.41
N CYS A 192 -5.55 21.15 6.73
CA CYS A 192 -4.38 21.75 7.37
C CYS A 192 -4.74 22.94 8.28
N ARG A 193 -5.72 23.77 7.91
CA ARG A 193 -6.16 24.91 8.73
C ARG A 193 -6.91 24.48 9.99
N VAL A 194 -7.79 23.49 9.89
CA VAL A 194 -8.73 23.14 10.98
C VAL A 194 -8.30 21.94 11.83
N ARG A 195 -7.35 21.13 11.37
CA ARG A 195 -7.07 19.80 11.95
C ARG A 195 -6.63 19.77 13.41
N GLY A 196 -6.06 20.85 13.93
CA GLY A 196 -5.37 20.84 15.22
C GLY A 196 -4.40 19.64 15.32
N ALA A 197 -4.67 18.73 16.26
CA ALA A 197 -3.85 17.52 16.47
C ALA A 197 -4.24 16.31 15.61
N ALA A 198 -5.34 16.38 14.84
CA ALA A 198 -5.82 15.27 14.02
C ALA A 198 -4.81 14.89 12.94
N TRP A 199 -4.62 13.60 12.71
CA TRP A 199 -3.79 13.07 11.62
C TRP A 199 -4.59 12.66 10.38
N ARG A 200 -5.91 12.49 10.55
CA ARG A 200 -6.85 11.99 9.55
C ARG A 200 -8.15 12.78 9.67
N VAL A 201 -8.89 12.91 8.57
CA VAL A 201 -10.21 13.56 8.53
C VAL A 201 -11.20 12.86 9.47
N ALA A 202 -11.12 11.53 9.56
CA ALA A 202 -11.93 10.70 10.45
C ALA A 202 -11.74 11.00 11.96
N GLU A 203 -10.70 11.76 12.34
CA GLU A 203 -10.43 12.16 13.73
C GLU A 203 -11.03 13.52 14.10
N LEU A 204 -11.59 14.28 13.13
CA LEU A 204 -12.22 15.57 13.38
C LEU A 204 -13.59 15.42 14.06
N ASP A 205 -13.89 16.25 15.05
CA ASP A 205 -15.19 16.32 15.73
C ASP A 205 -16.11 17.35 15.03
N ASP A 206 -16.24 17.23 13.70
CA ASP A 206 -17.05 18.13 12.87
C ASP A 206 -17.84 17.31 11.81
N PRO A 207 -19.18 17.31 11.86
CA PRO A 207 -20.02 16.63 10.88
C PRO A 207 -19.85 17.12 9.44
N ALA A 208 -19.37 18.35 9.19
CA ALA A 208 -19.11 18.85 7.84
C ALA A 208 -18.00 18.05 7.12
N TRP A 209 -17.17 17.34 7.88
CA TRP A 209 -16.12 16.44 7.40
C TRP A 209 -16.57 14.97 7.33
N ARG A 210 -17.87 14.74 7.28
CA ARG A 210 -18.48 13.40 7.18
C ARG A 210 -19.48 13.38 6.02
N GLY A 211 -19.51 12.26 5.32
CA GLY A 211 -20.53 11.95 4.33
C GLY A 211 -21.32 10.71 4.72
N THR A 212 -22.32 10.37 3.91
CA THR A 212 -23.10 9.14 4.06
C THR A 212 -22.20 7.94 3.78
N PRO A 213 -22.07 6.95 4.69
CA PRO A 213 -21.20 5.80 4.48
C PRO A 213 -21.49 5.09 3.16
N VAL A 214 -20.46 4.88 2.35
CA VAL A 214 -20.58 4.12 1.10
C VAL A 214 -20.36 2.64 1.40
N PRO A 215 -21.20 1.72 0.87
CA PRO A 215 -20.97 0.28 1.00
C PRO A 215 -19.59 -0.12 0.48
N ARG A 216 -18.90 -0.98 1.22
CA ARG A 216 -17.62 -1.54 0.77
C ARG A 216 -17.85 -2.57 -0.33
N THR A 217 -17.24 -2.34 -1.49
CA THR A 217 -17.14 -3.36 -2.54
C THR A 217 -16.09 -4.39 -2.13
N PRO A 218 -16.37 -5.71 -2.23
CA PRO A 218 -15.35 -6.72 -2.12
C PRO A 218 -14.25 -6.48 -3.15
N VAL A 219 -13.01 -6.34 -2.68
CA VAL A 219 -11.86 -6.14 -3.57
C VAL A 219 -11.32 -7.51 -3.98
N GLU A 220 -11.23 -7.72 -5.29
CA GLU A 220 -10.44 -8.80 -5.88
C GLU A 220 -8.99 -8.32 -6.07
N VAL A 221 -8.04 -9.03 -5.46
CA VAL A 221 -6.61 -8.72 -5.64
C VAL A 221 -6.24 -9.01 -7.09
N PRO A 222 -5.67 -8.05 -7.84
CA PRO A 222 -5.17 -8.34 -9.19
C PRO A 222 -4.12 -9.43 -9.13
N ALA A 223 -4.45 -10.60 -9.68
CA ALA A 223 -3.61 -11.79 -9.69
C ALA A 223 -3.83 -12.56 -10.99
N GLY A 224 -2.78 -13.21 -11.50
CA GLY A 224 -2.84 -13.97 -12.75
C GLY A 224 -2.91 -13.07 -13.98
N LEU A 225 -3.24 -13.68 -15.13
CA LEU A 225 -3.44 -12.97 -16.38
C LEU A 225 -4.75 -12.18 -16.34
N ILE A 226 -4.71 -10.96 -16.88
CA ILE A 226 -5.83 -10.04 -16.93
C ILE A 226 -6.03 -9.65 -18.40
N GLU A 227 -7.17 -10.02 -18.96
CA GLU A 227 -7.54 -9.64 -20.33
C GLU A 227 -7.78 -8.13 -20.44
N ARG A 228 -7.24 -7.56 -21.52
CA ARG A 228 -7.45 -6.19 -21.98
C ARG A 228 -7.96 -6.23 -23.42
N ASP A 229 -8.54 -5.14 -23.90
CA ASP A 229 -9.03 -5.05 -25.28
C ASP A 229 -7.90 -5.23 -26.33
N ASP A 230 -6.67 -4.86 -25.98
CA ASP A 230 -5.51 -4.80 -26.85
C ASP A 230 -4.33 -5.71 -26.43
N GLY A 231 -4.55 -6.64 -25.48
CA GLY A 231 -3.50 -7.54 -25.02
C GLY A 231 -3.74 -8.12 -23.63
N LEU A 232 -2.65 -8.39 -22.91
CA LEU A 232 -2.69 -8.96 -21.57
C LEU A 232 -1.96 -8.05 -20.57
N ALA A 233 -2.53 -7.92 -19.38
CA ALA A 233 -1.83 -7.49 -18.18
C ALA A 233 -1.61 -8.70 -17.26
N ALA A 234 -0.75 -8.56 -16.26
CA ALA A 234 -0.58 -9.54 -15.19
C ALA A 234 -0.65 -8.91 -13.81
N GLY A 235 -1.40 -9.53 -12.90
CA GLY A 235 -1.29 -9.30 -11.47
C GLY A 235 -0.31 -10.28 -10.84
N VAL A 236 0.79 -9.77 -10.29
CA VAL A 236 1.82 -10.56 -9.62
C VAL A 236 1.66 -10.41 -8.11
N VAL A 237 1.45 -11.53 -7.41
CA VAL A 237 1.28 -11.56 -5.95
C VAL A 237 2.51 -12.17 -5.26
N PRO A 238 3.47 -11.34 -4.80
CA PRO A 238 4.61 -11.85 -4.04
C PRO A 238 4.19 -12.36 -2.66
N ARG A 239 4.90 -13.39 -2.16
CA ARG A 239 4.70 -13.92 -0.81
C ARG A 239 4.80 -12.81 0.21
N PHE A 240 3.76 -12.66 1.04
CA PHE A 240 3.66 -11.61 2.08
C PHE A 240 3.77 -10.16 1.60
N GLY A 241 3.70 -9.91 0.29
CA GLY A 241 4.05 -8.60 -0.27
C GLY A 241 5.55 -8.32 -0.27
N GLN A 242 6.42 -9.34 -0.33
CA GLN A 242 7.87 -9.21 -0.30
C GLN A 242 8.47 -9.66 -1.62
N LEU A 243 9.16 -8.74 -2.31
CA LEU A 243 9.91 -9.02 -3.52
C LEU A 243 11.39 -8.97 -3.20
N SER A 244 12.14 -10.01 -3.54
CA SER A 244 13.60 -9.89 -3.54
C SER A 244 14.06 -8.90 -4.60
N ALA A 245 15.26 -8.33 -4.44
CA ALA A 245 15.85 -7.48 -5.46
C ALA A 245 15.90 -8.18 -6.84
N THR A 246 16.19 -9.49 -6.87
CA THR A 246 16.13 -10.31 -8.10
C THR A 246 14.73 -10.34 -8.72
N GLN A 247 13.69 -10.59 -7.91
CA GLN A 247 12.31 -10.59 -8.40
C GLN A 247 11.88 -9.21 -8.90
N ALA A 248 12.25 -8.14 -8.19
CA ALA A 248 11.97 -6.77 -8.61
C ALA A 248 12.64 -6.43 -9.95
N ARG A 249 13.90 -6.86 -10.17
CA ARG A 249 14.59 -6.70 -11.46
C ARG A 249 13.88 -7.48 -12.58
N ALA A 250 13.44 -8.72 -12.32
CA ALA A 250 12.70 -9.52 -13.29
C ALA A 250 11.37 -8.85 -13.68
N LEU A 251 10.63 -8.29 -12.72
CA LEU A 251 9.42 -7.51 -13.03
C LEU A 251 9.71 -6.29 -13.90
N ALA A 252 10.84 -5.62 -13.68
CA ALA A 252 11.25 -4.46 -14.46
C ALA A 252 11.65 -4.78 -15.91
N GLU A 253 11.78 -6.05 -16.29
CA GLU A 253 11.97 -6.46 -17.69
C GLU A 253 10.69 -6.30 -18.52
N PHE A 254 9.53 -6.31 -17.87
CA PHE A 254 8.21 -6.14 -18.49
C PHE A 254 7.74 -4.67 -18.54
N GLY A 255 8.62 -3.72 -18.19
CA GLY A 255 8.32 -2.28 -18.29
C GLY A 255 7.77 -1.65 -17.00
N PRO A 256 7.00 -0.55 -17.11
CA PRO A 256 6.37 0.10 -15.96
C PRO A 256 5.40 -0.81 -15.22
N ALA A 257 5.21 -0.56 -13.93
CA ALA A 257 4.35 -1.37 -13.06
C ALA A 257 3.51 -0.49 -12.11
N LEU A 258 2.50 -1.12 -11.50
CA LEU A 258 1.65 -0.50 -10.48
C LEU A 258 1.68 -1.34 -9.20
N VAL A 259 2.19 -0.78 -8.11
CA VAL A 259 2.11 -1.39 -6.78
C VAL A 259 0.73 -1.13 -6.20
N THR A 260 0.00 -2.19 -5.87
CA THR A 260 -1.39 -2.07 -5.40
C THR A 260 -1.47 -1.91 -3.88
N PRO A 261 -2.58 -1.36 -3.34
CA PRO A 261 -2.87 -1.37 -1.90
C PRO A 261 -3.04 -2.77 -1.30
N TRP A 262 -3.08 -3.81 -2.13
CA TRP A 262 -3.27 -5.20 -1.70
C TRP A 262 -1.99 -6.02 -1.78
N LYS A 263 -0.84 -5.33 -1.83
CA LYS A 263 0.50 -5.92 -1.85
C LYS A 263 0.73 -6.84 -3.05
N SER A 264 0.15 -6.48 -4.20
CA SER A 264 0.45 -7.06 -5.50
C SER A 264 1.09 -6.01 -6.42
N VAL A 265 1.60 -6.46 -7.56
CA VAL A 265 2.11 -5.62 -8.63
C VAL A 265 1.32 -5.90 -9.89
N VAL A 266 0.80 -4.88 -10.56
CA VAL A 266 0.22 -5.02 -11.91
C VAL A 266 1.27 -4.64 -12.94
N LEU A 267 1.52 -5.56 -13.88
CA LEU A 267 2.27 -5.34 -15.11
C LEU A 267 1.26 -5.07 -16.22
N PRO A 268 1.18 -3.85 -16.77
CA PRO A 268 0.11 -3.47 -17.69
C PRO A 268 0.14 -4.20 -19.04
N ASP A 269 1.33 -4.59 -19.52
CA ASP A 269 1.52 -5.17 -20.85
C ASP A 269 2.53 -6.31 -20.78
N VAL A 270 2.06 -7.54 -21.00
CA VAL A 270 2.85 -8.76 -20.82
C VAL A 270 2.49 -9.81 -21.87
N PRO A 271 3.41 -10.72 -22.20
CA PRO A 271 3.09 -11.90 -22.99
C PRO A 271 2.33 -12.95 -22.16
N ALA A 272 1.66 -13.88 -22.84
CA ALA A 272 0.88 -14.94 -22.18
C ALA A 272 1.71 -15.87 -21.28
N ASP A 273 3.01 -16.03 -21.57
CA ASP A 273 3.97 -16.87 -20.83
C ASP A 273 4.69 -16.10 -19.69
N VAL A 274 4.19 -14.93 -19.28
CA VAL A 274 4.84 -14.07 -18.26
C VAL A 274 5.16 -14.81 -16.96
N PHE A 275 4.27 -15.66 -16.47
CA PHE A 275 4.51 -16.39 -15.22
C PHE A 275 5.51 -17.53 -15.35
N ASP A 276 5.66 -18.11 -16.55
CA ASP A 276 6.73 -19.07 -16.83
C ASP A 276 8.10 -18.38 -16.82
N ARG A 277 8.17 -17.15 -17.35
CA ARG A 277 9.39 -16.32 -17.34
C ARG A 277 9.74 -15.80 -15.94
N LEU A 278 8.74 -15.38 -15.17
CA LEU A 278 8.94 -14.89 -13.81
C LEU A 278 9.28 -16.05 -12.85
N GLY A 279 8.61 -17.20 -12.98
CA GLY A 279 8.72 -18.31 -12.05
C GLY A 279 8.06 -18.05 -10.67
N PHE A 280 7.26 -16.98 -10.52
CA PHE A 280 6.55 -16.67 -9.27
C PHE A 280 5.30 -15.79 -9.50
N GLY A 281 4.42 -15.76 -8.50
CA GLY A 281 3.40 -14.72 -8.32
C GLY A 281 2.12 -14.83 -9.15
N GLY A 282 1.91 -15.95 -9.85
CA GLY A 282 0.73 -16.18 -10.71
C GLY A 282 -0.61 -16.34 -10.00
N GLU A 283 -0.63 -16.65 -8.71
CA GLU A 283 -1.87 -16.87 -7.97
C GLU A 283 -1.82 -16.22 -6.58
N PRO A 284 -2.97 -15.73 -6.06
CA PRO A 284 -3.02 -15.15 -4.74
C PRO A 284 -2.84 -16.25 -3.69
N LEU A 285 -1.82 -16.07 -2.85
CA LEU A 285 -1.56 -16.99 -1.76
C LEU A 285 -2.49 -16.66 -0.59
N GLY A 286 -3.42 -17.56 -0.26
CA GLY A 286 -4.36 -17.38 0.86
C GLY A 286 -3.69 -17.26 2.24
N THR A 287 -2.39 -17.55 2.31
CA THR A 287 -1.58 -17.42 3.53
C THR A 287 -0.88 -16.07 3.60
N THR A 288 -1.08 -15.39 4.73
CA THR A 288 -0.46 -14.10 5.05
C THR A 288 0.29 -14.19 6.37
N ALA A 289 1.20 -13.26 6.61
CA ALA A 289 1.92 -13.19 7.87
C ALA A 289 2.26 -11.74 8.23
N CYS A 290 2.38 -11.47 9.53
CA CYS A 290 3.03 -10.26 10.00
C CYS A 290 4.54 -10.29 9.65
N ILE A 291 5.30 -9.28 10.06
CA ILE A 291 6.74 -9.25 9.75
C ILE A 291 7.54 -10.35 10.46
N GLY A 292 7.11 -10.78 11.65
CA GLY A 292 7.80 -11.84 12.38
C GLY A 292 9.16 -11.45 12.95
N ARG A 293 9.91 -12.44 13.45
CA ARG A 293 11.37 -12.32 13.62
C ARG A 293 12.05 -12.43 12.25
N PRO A 294 13.25 -11.85 12.07
CA PRO A 294 13.92 -10.94 13.01
C PRO A 294 13.35 -9.51 13.00
N GLY A 295 12.45 -9.18 12.07
CA GLY A 295 11.98 -7.79 11.82
C GLY A 295 11.16 -7.13 12.93
N CYS A 296 10.63 -7.89 13.89
CA CYS A 296 9.85 -7.38 15.01
C CYS A 296 10.31 -7.98 16.33
N ALA A 297 10.83 -7.13 17.22
CA ALA A 297 11.28 -7.51 18.56
C ALA A 297 10.18 -8.13 19.44
N LYS A 298 8.91 -7.87 19.10
CA LYS A 298 7.76 -8.42 19.84
C LYS A 298 7.35 -9.80 19.34
N SER A 299 7.87 -10.23 18.19
CA SER A 299 7.57 -11.54 17.63
C SER A 299 8.26 -12.65 18.43
N ARG A 300 7.56 -13.77 18.62
CA ARG A 300 8.05 -14.98 19.30
C ARG A 300 8.69 -15.98 18.33
N ALA A 301 8.35 -15.91 17.04
CA ALA A 301 8.85 -16.82 16.01
C ALA A 301 9.17 -16.09 14.70
N ASP A 302 9.89 -16.77 13.80
CA ASP A 302 10.01 -16.38 12.40
C ASP A 302 8.80 -16.90 11.62
N VAL A 303 7.70 -16.17 11.76
CA VAL A 303 6.41 -16.61 11.23
C VAL A 303 6.35 -16.63 9.70
N ARG A 304 7.29 -15.99 9.01
CA ARG A 304 7.37 -16.00 7.55
C ARG A 304 8.12 -17.23 7.05
N ALA A 305 9.16 -17.66 7.77
CA ALA A 305 9.83 -18.92 7.52
C ALA A 305 8.93 -20.13 7.84
N ASP A 306 8.15 -20.03 8.92
CA ASP A 306 7.26 -21.13 9.37
C ASP A 306 5.95 -21.23 8.59
N ALA A 307 5.59 -20.18 7.83
CA ALA A 307 4.33 -20.11 7.12
C ALA A 307 4.17 -21.23 6.07
N VAL A 308 2.98 -21.80 6.01
CA VAL A 308 2.64 -22.89 5.11
C VAL A 308 1.81 -22.37 3.94
N PHE A 309 2.23 -22.70 2.72
CA PHE A 309 1.51 -22.39 1.50
C PHE A 309 1.00 -23.68 0.86
N ARG A 310 -0.33 -23.81 0.74
CA ARG A 310 -0.98 -24.92 0.03
C ARG A 310 -2.30 -24.45 -0.60
N PRO A 311 -2.76 -25.06 -1.70
CA PRO A 311 -4.04 -24.72 -2.31
C PRO A 311 -5.19 -24.76 -1.30
N GLY A 312 -6.08 -23.77 -1.35
CA GLY A 312 -7.25 -23.66 -0.47
C GLY A 312 -6.99 -23.19 0.96
N LEU A 313 -5.73 -23.17 1.44
CA LEU A 313 -5.42 -22.69 2.78
C LEU A 313 -5.49 -21.17 2.87
N ARG A 314 -6.35 -20.68 3.76
CA ARG A 314 -6.44 -19.28 4.16
C ARG A 314 -6.00 -19.14 5.60
N ALA A 315 -4.78 -18.68 5.83
CA ALA A 315 -4.19 -18.59 7.17
C ALA A 315 -3.53 -17.23 7.39
N HIS A 316 -3.50 -16.78 8.64
CA HIS A 316 -2.72 -15.61 9.04
C HIS A 316 -1.76 -15.93 10.18
N PHE A 317 -0.46 -15.85 9.87
CA PHE A 317 0.61 -16.12 10.83
C PHE A 317 1.03 -14.86 11.57
N SER A 318 0.84 -14.87 12.88
CA SER A 318 1.08 -13.76 13.79
C SER A 318 2.20 -14.10 14.76
N GLY A 319 3.23 -13.27 14.81
CA GLY A 319 4.36 -13.47 15.73
C GLY A 319 4.05 -13.16 17.19
N CYS A 320 2.93 -12.49 17.46
CA CYS A 320 2.48 -12.14 18.81
C CYS A 320 0.97 -11.88 18.81
N GLU A 321 0.43 -11.64 20.01
CA GLU A 321 -0.99 -11.38 20.28
C GLU A 321 -1.57 -10.17 19.53
N ARG A 322 -0.74 -9.24 19.04
CA ARG A 322 -1.21 -8.06 18.28
C ARG A 322 -1.76 -8.40 16.90
N ARG A 323 -1.43 -9.56 16.33
CA ARG A 323 -1.94 -10.02 15.02
C ARG A 323 -1.84 -8.95 13.91
N CYS A 324 -0.68 -8.33 13.81
CA CYS A 324 -0.46 -7.21 12.89
C CYS A 324 -0.70 -7.62 11.43
N GLY A 325 -1.62 -6.93 10.75
CA GLY A 325 -1.95 -7.21 9.36
C GLY A 325 -2.93 -8.38 9.17
N LYS A 326 -3.59 -8.82 10.24
CA LYS A 326 -4.68 -9.80 10.18
C LYS A 326 -5.76 -9.37 9.17
N PRO A 327 -6.11 -10.22 8.20
CA PRO A 327 -7.16 -9.90 7.23
C PRO A 327 -8.53 -9.89 7.90
N SER A 328 -9.46 -9.13 7.34
CA SER A 328 -10.86 -9.04 7.81
C SER A 328 -11.70 -10.27 7.45
N GLN A 329 -11.34 -10.95 6.36
CA GLN A 329 -12.01 -12.14 5.87
C GLN A 329 -11.66 -13.36 6.72
N SER A 330 -12.49 -14.40 6.70
CA SER A 330 -12.24 -15.65 7.44
C SER A 330 -10.91 -16.29 7.04
N HIS A 331 -10.18 -16.78 8.05
CA HIS A 331 -8.87 -17.43 7.95
C HIS A 331 -8.60 -18.22 9.24
N VAL A 332 -7.71 -19.20 9.12
CA VAL A 332 -7.10 -19.89 10.26
C VAL A 332 -6.16 -18.92 10.99
N ASP A 333 -6.41 -18.66 12.27
CA ASP A 333 -5.59 -17.79 13.13
C ASP A 333 -4.41 -18.58 13.68
N VAL A 334 -3.19 -18.25 13.23
CA VAL A 334 -1.96 -18.95 13.62
C VAL A 334 -1.07 -18.01 14.42
N VAL A 335 -1.03 -18.15 15.75
CA VAL A 335 -0.32 -17.21 16.64
C VAL A 335 0.86 -17.89 17.31
N ALA A 336 2.06 -17.35 17.13
CA ALA A 336 3.28 -17.88 17.70
C ALA A 336 3.25 -17.85 19.24
N GLU A 337 3.59 -18.99 19.84
CA GLU A 337 3.82 -19.15 21.27
C GLU A 337 5.19 -19.84 21.50
N ALA A 338 5.57 -20.07 22.76
CA ALA A 338 6.82 -20.77 23.03
C ALA A 338 6.75 -22.21 22.46
N GLY A 339 7.72 -22.57 21.62
CA GLY A 339 7.85 -23.92 21.05
C GLY A 339 6.86 -24.29 19.94
N GLY A 340 5.98 -23.38 19.51
CA GLY A 340 4.97 -23.71 18.51
C GLY A 340 3.97 -22.58 18.26
N TYR A 341 2.75 -22.96 17.88
CA TYR A 341 1.68 -22.06 17.47
C TYR A 341 0.34 -22.43 18.07
N ARG A 342 -0.48 -21.43 18.38
CA ARG A 342 -1.93 -21.62 18.55
C ARG A 342 -2.61 -21.49 17.20
N ILE A 343 -3.27 -22.56 16.76
CA ILE A 343 -4.10 -22.62 15.55
C ILE A 343 -5.56 -22.59 16.02
N ASP A 344 -6.27 -21.49 15.74
CA ASP A 344 -7.66 -21.26 16.18
C ASP A 344 -7.89 -21.57 17.68
N GLY A 345 -6.88 -21.28 18.50
CA GLY A 345 -6.89 -21.49 19.95
C GLY A 345 -6.31 -22.82 20.44
N ARG A 346 -6.08 -23.80 19.56
CA ARG A 346 -5.42 -25.08 19.90
C ARG A 346 -3.90 -24.96 19.75
N TRP A 347 -3.15 -25.29 20.79
CA TRP A 347 -1.68 -25.31 20.72
C TRP A 347 -1.17 -26.52 19.91
N VAL A 348 -0.19 -26.26 19.05
CA VAL A 348 0.47 -27.23 18.16
C VAL A 348 1.98 -26.95 18.17
N PRO A 349 2.84 -27.96 18.37
CA PRO A 349 4.28 -27.78 18.32
C PRO A 349 4.75 -27.50 16.87
N LEU A 350 5.89 -26.80 16.71
CA LEU A 350 6.36 -26.33 15.40
C LEU A 350 6.55 -27.45 14.36
N ASP A 351 7.03 -28.61 14.79
CA ASP A 351 7.27 -29.79 13.94
C ASP A 351 5.97 -30.43 13.42
N GLU A 352 4.85 -30.27 14.13
CA GLU A 352 3.53 -30.75 13.73
C GLU A 352 2.68 -29.70 12.98
N LEU A 353 3.17 -28.46 12.86
CA LEU A 353 2.44 -27.32 12.30
C LEU A 353 1.81 -27.61 10.92
N LYS A 354 2.59 -28.22 10.01
CA LYS A 354 2.13 -28.52 8.64
C LYS A 354 0.98 -29.52 8.60
N GLY A 355 0.96 -30.49 9.52
CA GLY A 355 -0.08 -31.53 9.56
C GLY A 355 -1.39 -31.06 10.19
N ASN A 356 -1.37 -29.95 10.93
CA ASN A 356 -2.51 -29.40 11.64
C ASN A 356 -3.14 -28.17 10.97
N LEU A 357 -2.60 -27.75 9.82
CA LEU A 357 -3.12 -26.63 9.02
C LEU A 357 -4.03 -27.08 7.90
#